data_AF-A0A650BXF5-F1
#
_entry.id   AF-A0A650BXF5-F1
#
_cell.length_a   1.000
_cell.length_b   1.000
_cell.length_c   1.000
_cell.angle_alpha   90.00
_cell.angle_beta   90.00
_cell.angle_gamma   90.00
#
_symmetry.space_group_name_H-M   'P 1'
#
loop_
_entity.id
_entity.type
_entity.pdbx_description
1 polymer ?
#
loop_
_entity_poly.entity_id
_entity_poly.type
_entity_poly.pdbx_seq_one_letter_code
_entity_poly.pdbx_strand_id
1 'polypeptide(L)'
;MIFLVVYIGAIAVLFLFVVMMLNIKLAEINEKKYRYLPIGGLLGILFLFEIFCIIDNDLIALIDSGVSIANSTQLVEANSSQLNSDLLTLDGGIAPIFYKNLLFTEWSELAENLTNIQSIGQCIYTYYSYFFICASFILLVAMIGAIVLTHHQSVYVQTQKELFQNTREFSKTIQKHKGRPVFT
;
A
#
# COMPACT_ATOMS: atom_id res chain seq x y z
N MET A 1 -6.25 1.04 10.95
CA MET A 1 -6.02 2.50 10.95
C MET A 1 -4.86 2.91 10.03
N ILE A 2 -3.64 2.38 10.21
CA ILE A 2 -2.46 2.75 9.41
C ILE A 2 -2.63 2.57 7.88
N PHE A 3 -3.31 1.51 7.44
CA PHE A 3 -3.61 1.30 6.02
C PHE A 3 -4.40 2.47 5.41
N LEU A 4 -5.39 3.02 6.13
CA LEU A 4 -6.16 4.14 5.62
C LEU A 4 -5.29 5.38 5.46
N VAL A 5 -4.51 5.72 6.48
CA VAL A 5 -3.70 6.96 6.46
C VAL A 5 -2.57 6.88 5.43
N VAL A 6 -1.82 5.77 5.37
CA VAL A 6 -0.64 5.67 4.50
C VAL A 6 -1.01 5.22 3.10
N TYR A 7 -1.81 4.16 2.95
CA TYR A 7 -2.12 3.62 1.64
C TYR A 7 -3.12 4.50 0.90
N ILE A 8 -4.29 4.74 1.52
CA ILE A 8 -5.36 5.53 0.89
C ILE A 8 -5.06 7.03 0.99
N GLY A 9 -4.52 7.50 2.12
CA GLY A 9 -4.29 8.93 2.36
C GLY A 9 -3.07 9.51 1.64
N ALA A 10 -1.91 8.85 1.68
CA ALA A 10 -0.68 9.38 1.08
C ALA A 10 -0.42 8.81 -0.31
N ILE A 11 -0.34 7.48 -0.46
CA ILE A 11 0.09 6.84 -1.70
C ILE A 11 -0.96 7.00 -2.81
N ALA A 12 -2.22 6.69 -2.53
CA ALA A 12 -3.28 6.79 -3.53
C ALA A 12 -3.58 8.25 -3.93
N VAL A 13 -3.46 9.21 -3.01
CA VAL A 13 -3.62 10.64 -3.33
C VAL A 13 -2.47 11.16 -4.18
N LEU A 14 -1.21 10.77 -3.89
CA LEU A 14 -0.07 11.06 -4.77
C LEU A 14 -0.30 10.50 -6.18
N PHE A 15 -0.78 9.25 -6.26
CA PHE A 15 -1.08 8.63 -7.54
C PHE A 15 -2.22 9.33 -8.28
N LEU A 16 -3.29 9.72 -7.58
CA LEU A 16 -4.40 10.49 -8.14
C LEU A 16 -3.90 11.81 -8.72
N PHE A 17 -3.04 12.53 -8.01
CA PHE A 17 -2.45 13.77 -8.51
C PHE A 17 -1.62 13.55 -9.78
N VAL A 18 -0.78 12.50 -9.80
CA VAL A 18 0.02 12.14 -10.97
C VAL A 18 -0.86 11.78 -12.17
N VAL A 19 -1.90 10.96 -11.97
CA VAL A 19 -2.80 10.54 -13.06
C VAL A 19 -3.63 11.70 -13.58
N MET A 20 -4.07 12.63 -12.73
CA MET A 20 -4.81 13.81 -13.18
C MET A 20 -3.95 14.82 -13.94
N MET A 21 -2.69 15.00 -13.53
CA MET A 21 -1.75 15.89 -14.22
C MET A 21 -1.26 15.31 -15.56
N LEU A 22 -1.29 13.98 -15.69
CA LEU A 22 -0.81 13.29 -16.87
C LEU A 22 -1.89 13.27 -17.97
N ASN A 23 -1.80 14.20 -18.92
CA ASN A 23 -2.66 14.21 -20.11
C ASN A 23 -2.17 13.19 -21.16
N ILE A 24 -2.52 11.91 -21.01
CA ILE A 24 -2.25 10.88 -22.02
C ILE A 24 -3.28 11.00 -23.15
N LYS A 25 -2.80 11.32 -24.36
CA LYS A 25 -3.62 11.23 -25.57
C LYS A 25 -3.77 9.75 -25.95
N LEU A 26 -4.97 9.22 -25.76
CA LEU A 26 -5.32 7.84 -26.14
C LEU A 26 -5.52 7.65 -27.66
N ALA A 27 -5.06 8.60 -28.47
CA ALA A 27 -5.14 8.56 -29.92
C ALA A 27 -3.89 7.84 -30.45
N GLU A 28 -4.08 6.72 -31.17
CA GLU A 28 -3.04 5.82 -31.72
C GLU A 28 -2.69 4.55 -30.88
N ILE A 29 -3.57 4.09 -29.99
CA ILE A 29 -3.40 2.76 -29.33
C ILE A 29 -4.05 1.60 -30.12
N ASN A 30 -4.31 1.75 -31.42
CA ASN A 30 -5.36 0.96 -32.10
C ASN A 30 -4.94 -0.05 -33.17
N GLU A 31 -3.66 -0.39 -33.36
CA GLU A 31 -3.34 -1.49 -34.31
C GLU A 31 -2.68 -2.73 -33.72
N LYS A 32 -2.10 -2.68 -32.51
CA LYS A 32 -1.36 -3.83 -31.95
C LYS A 32 -1.60 -4.12 -30.45
N LYS A 33 -2.51 -3.44 -29.75
CA LYS A 33 -2.77 -3.66 -28.31
C LYS A 33 -3.15 -5.11 -27.98
N TYR A 34 -3.95 -5.75 -28.82
CA TYR A 34 -4.36 -7.14 -28.64
C TYR A 34 -3.23 -8.16 -28.81
N ARG A 35 -2.07 -7.76 -29.33
CA ARG A 35 -0.91 -8.64 -29.50
C ARG A 35 -0.16 -8.90 -28.20
N TYR A 36 -0.24 -7.99 -27.24
CA TYR A 36 0.40 -8.11 -25.93
C TYR A 36 -0.56 -8.55 -24.82
N LEU A 37 -1.87 -8.49 -25.06
CA LEU A 37 -2.88 -9.01 -24.14
C LEU A 37 -2.72 -10.53 -23.82
N PRO A 38 -2.43 -11.44 -24.78
CA PRO A 38 -2.29 -12.85 -24.45
C PRO A 38 -1.07 -13.15 -23.57
N ILE A 39 0.03 -12.39 -23.64
CA ILE A 39 1.20 -12.62 -22.78
C ILE A 39 0.92 -12.24 -21.32
N GLY A 40 0.26 -11.09 -21.11
CA GLY A 40 -0.16 -10.67 -19.78
C GLY A 40 -1.27 -11.56 -19.21
N GLY A 41 -2.20 -12.00 -20.06
CA GLY A 41 -3.25 -12.95 -19.69
C GLY A 41 -2.69 -14.30 -19.27
N LEU A 42 -1.72 -14.85 -20.03
CA LEU A 42 -1.06 -16.12 -19.69
C LEU A 42 -0.32 -16.03 -18.35
N LEU A 43 0.39 -14.93 -18.10
CA LEU A 43 1.08 -14.70 -16.82
C LEU A 43 0.09 -14.53 -15.66
N GLY A 44 -1.00 -13.80 -15.87
CA GLY A 44 -2.06 -13.63 -14.87
C GLY A 44 -2.80 -14.93 -14.54
N ILE A 45 -3.05 -15.77 -15.54
CA ILE A 45 -3.64 -17.10 -15.37
C ILE A 45 -2.70 -18.04 -14.63
N LEU A 46 -1.40 -17.99 -14.95
CA LEU A 46 -0.39 -18.76 -14.22
C LEU A 46 -0.35 -18.36 -12.73
N PHE A 47 -0.40 -17.05 -12.44
CA PHE A 47 -0.46 -16.54 -11.08
C PHE A 47 -1.74 -16.96 -10.34
N LEU A 48 -2.91 -16.89 -10.99
CA LEU A 48 -4.16 -17.37 -10.39
C LEU A 48 -4.19 -18.89 -10.19
N PHE A 49 -3.64 -19.66 -11.13
CA PHE A 49 -3.54 -21.10 -11.01
C PHE A 49 -2.65 -21.50 -9.83
N GLU A 50 -1.55 -20.79 -9.62
CA GLU A 50 -0.68 -20.98 -8.46
C GLU A 50 -1.42 -20.66 -7.16
N ILE A 51 -2.15 -19.54 -7.09
CA ILE A 51 -2.99 -19.20 -5.92
C ILE A 51 -4.02 -20.30 -5.63
N PHE A 52 -4.68 -20.82 -6.68
CA PHE A 52 -5.71 -21.85 -6.55
C PHE A 52 -5.11 -23.17 -6.06
N CYS A 53 -3.97 -23.58 -6.61
CA CYS A 53 -3.26 -24.80 -6.23
C CYS A 53 -2.75 -24.76 -4.77
N ILE A 54 -2.27 -23.60 -4.30
CA ILE A 54 -1.85 -23.40 -2.91
C ILE A 54 -3.05 -23.50 -1.95
N ILE A 55 -4.20 -22.93 -2.32
CA ILE A 55 -5.42 -22.98 -1.51
C ILE A 55 -5.88 -24.43 -1.33
N ASP A 56 -5.98 -25.21 -2.40
CA ASP A 56 -6.56 -26.56 -2.29
C ASP A 56 -5.66 -27.55 -1.55
N ASN A 57 -4.34 -27.49 -1.75
CA ASN A 57 -3.43 -28.51 -1.22
C ASN A 57 -2.99 -28.24 0.23
N ASP A 58 -2.58 -27.01 0.56
CA ASP A 58 -2.04 -26.68 1.88
C ASP A 58 -3.07 -25.99 2.79
N LEU A 59 -3.94 -25.14 2.23
CA LEU A 59 -4.92 -24.38 3.04
C LEU A 59 -6.09 -25.27 3.49
N ILE A 60 -6.67 -26.09 2.60
CA ILE A 60 -7.79 -26.98 2.95
C ILE A 60 -7.34 -28.09 3.90
N ALA A 61 -6.14 -28.67 3.73
CA ALA A 61 -5.61 -29.67 4.64
C ALA A 61 -5.40 -29.12 6.07
N LEU A 62 -4.98 -27.85 6.21
CA LEU A 62 -4.84 -27.19 7.52
C LEU A 62 -6.21 -26.85 8.15
N ILE A 63 -7.20 -26.45 7.35
CA ILE A 63 -8.57 -26.17 7.80
C ILE A 63 -9.27 -27.47 8.23
N ASP A 64 -9.14 -28.53 7.44
CA ASP A 64 -9.69 -29.85 7.78
C ASP A 64 -8.97 -30.46 8.97
N SER A 65 -7.66 -30.25 9.14
CA SER A 65 -6.92 -30.65 10.37
C SER A 65 -7.45 -29.91 11.61
N GLY A 66 -7.82 -28.64 11.50
CA GLY A 66 -8.46 -27.88 12.58
C GLY A 66 -9.86 -28.41 12.94
N VAL A 67 -10.60 -28.92 11.96
CA VAL A 67 -11.93 -29.52 12.14
C VAL A 67 -11.85 -31.00 12.55
N SER A 68 -10.83 -31.73 12.12
CA SER A 68 -10.63 -33.15 12.42
C SER A 68 -9.85 -33.40 13.72
N ILE A 69 -9.13 -32.43 14.27
CA ILE A 69 -8.73 -32.44 15.70
C ILE A 69 -9.98 -32.30 16.60
N ALA A 70 -11.01 -31.58 16.16
CA ALA A 70 -12.28 -31.48 16.90
C ALA A 70 -13.12 -32.78 16.84
N ASN A 71 -12.89 -33.64 15.84
CA ASN A 71 -13.61 -34.91 15.65
C ASN A 71 -12.77 -36.17 16.00
N SER A 72 -11.44 -36.10 16.07
CA SER A 72 -10.57 -37.24 16.43
C SER A 72 -10.43 -37.47 17.93
N THR A 73 -10.79 -36.50 18.78
CA THR A 73 -11.06 -36.79 20.19
C THR A 73 -12.34 -37.61 20.40
N GLN A 74 -13.09 -37.95 19.34
CA GLN A 74 -14.32 -38.76 19.41
C GLN A 74 -14.21 -40.17 18.81
N LEU A 75 -13.02 -40.70 18.50
CA LEU A 75 -12.88 -42.08 17.97
C LEU A 75 -12.14 -43.08 18.88
N VAL A 76 -11.73 -42.69 20.10
CA VAL A 76 -11.10 -43.62 21.07
C VAL A 76 -12.05 -44.13 22.16
N GLU A 77 -13.27 -43.59 22.31
CA GLU A 77 -14.28 -44.17 23.21
C GLU A 77 -15.58 -44.50 22.48
N ALA A 78 -15.46 -45.38 21.50
CA ALA A 78 -16.58 -46.16 20.96
C ALA A 78 -16.93 -47.35 21.88
N ASN A 79 -16.94 -47.16 23.20
CA ASN A 79 -17.46 -48.16 24.14
C ASN A 79 -18.35 -47.48 25.19
N SER A 80 -19.64 -47.79 25.06
CA SER A 80 -20.77 -47.52 25.96
C SER A 80 -21.47 -46.14 25.89
N SER A 81 -22.58 -46.18 25.13
CA SER A 81 -23.87 -45.55 25.40
C SER A 81 -24.02 -44.03 25.23
N GLN A 82 -24.57 -43.68 24.07
CA GLN A 82 -25.69 -42.73 23.99
C GLN A 82 -26.65 -42.93 25.17
N LEU A 83 -26.84 -41.94 26.04
CA LEU A 83 -28.15 -41.56 26.61
C LEU A 83 -28.08 -40.16 27.27
N ASN A 84 -28.89 -39.25 26.73
CA ASN A 84 -29.55 -38.08 27.35
C ASN A 84 -28.93 -36.66 27.23
N SER A 85 -29.75 -35.75 26.68
CA SER A 85 -29.44 -34.34 26.41
C SER A 85 -30.36 -33.30 27.09
N ASP A 86 -31.19 -33.61 28.08
CA ASP A 86 -31.88 -32.58 28.93
C ASP A 86 -32.48 -33.15 30.22
N LEU A 87 -32.00 -32.76 31.42
CA LEU A 87 -32.54 -33.05 32.78
C LEU A 87 -31.53 -32.68 33.90
N LEU A 88 -31.82 -31.57 34.59
CA LEU A 88 -31.61 -31.47 36.04
C LEU A 88 -32.91 -31.98 36.67
N THR A 89 -32.95 -33.27 37.01
CA THR A 89 -33.77 -33.74 38.12
C THR A 89 -32.86 -34.36 39.18
N LEU A 90 -33.35 -34.37 40.41
CA LEU A 90 -32.86 -35.21 41.51
C LEU A 90 -33.07 -36.73 41.25
N ASP A 91 -33.28 -37.15 40.00
CA ASP A 91 -33.16 -38.52 39.48
C ASP A 91 -33.02 -38.50 37.94
N GLY A 92 -31.81 -38.23 37.45
CA GLY A 92 -31.49 -38.11 36.02
C GLY A 92 -31.05 -36.68 35.67
N GLY A 93 -29.99 -36.44 34.93
CA GLY A 93 -29.11 -37.36 34.22
C GLY A 93 -28.57 -36.71 32.97
N ILE A 94 -28.31 -35.39 32.97
CA ILE A 94 -27.75 -34.68 31.81
C ILE A 94 -26.64 -33.77 32.29
N ALA A 95 -25.43 -34.31 32.22
CA ALA A 95 -24.22 -33.53 32.35
C ALA A 95 -23.15 -33.78 31.27
N PRO A 96 -23.35 -34.53 30.15
CA PRO A 96 -22.22 -34.73 29.23
C PRO A 96 -21.98 -33.59 28.22
N ILE A 97 -22.91 -32.64 28.06
CA ILE A 97 -22.82 -31.62 27.00
C ILE A 97 -22.23 -30.29 27.51
N PHE A 98 -22.35 -30.02 28.82
CA PHE A 98 -22.00 -28.72 29.40
C PHE A 98 -20.48 -28.47 29.48
N TYR A 99 -19.66 -29.50 29.70
CA TYR A 99 -18.20 -29.33 29.79
C TYR A 99 -17.49 -29.17 28.44
N LYS A 100 -18.18 -29.38 27.31
CA LYS A 100 -17.58 -29.28 25.96
C LYS A 100 -17.23 -27.84 25.56
N ASN A 101 -17.79 -26.83 26.23
CA ASN A 101 -17.54 -25.40 25.94
C ASN A 101 -17.03 -24.62 27.17
N LEU A 102 -16.29 -25.27 28.08
CA LEU A 102 -15.55 -24.53 29.09
C LEU A 102 -14.28 -23.93 28.45
N LEU A 103 -14.37 -22.67 28.04
CA LEU A 103 -13.18 -21.87 27.75
C LEU A 103 -12.57 -21.43 29.07
N PHE A 104 -11.36 -21.92 29.36
CA PHE A 104 -10.59 -21.46 30.50
C PHE A 104 -10.09 -20.04 30.19
N THR A 105 -10.68 -19.04 30.84
CA THR A 105 -10.25 -17.64 30.73
C THR A 105 -9.13 -17.37 31.72
N GLU A 106 -7.93 -17.09 31.23
CA GLU A 106 -6.79 -16.67 32.04
C GLU A 106 -6.98 -15.22 32.52
N TRP A 107 -7.49 -15.03 33.73
CA TRP A 107 -7.74 -13.71 34.31
C TRP A 107 -6.47 -12.86 34.48
N SER A 108 -5.29 -13.50 34.59
CA SER A 108 -4.00 -12.81 34.67
C SER A 108 -3.65 -12.07 33.38
N GLU A 109 -3.98 -12.63 32.21
CA GLU A 109 -3.70 -11.99 30.92
C GLU A 109 -4.65 -10.81 30.66
N LEU A 110 -5.91 -10.90 31.10
CA LEU A 110 -6.85 -9.79 31.01
C LEU A 110 -6.46 -8.59 31.89
N ALA A 111 -5.76 -8.83 33.00
CA ALA A 111 -5.30 -7.77 33.90
C ALA A 111 -4.21 -6.89 33.24
N GLU A 112 -3.41 -7.47 32.36
CA GLU A 112 -2.35 -6.78 31.60
C GLU A 112 -2.79 -6.49 30.16
N ASN A 113 -3.92 -5.80 30.00
CA ASN A 113 -4.44 -5.47 28.68
C ASN A 113 -3.59 -4.37 28.00
N LEU A 114 -2.59 -4.79 27.23
CA LEU A 114 -1.77 -3.93 26.40
C LEU A 114 -2.47 -3.64 25.07
N THR A 115 -2.58 -2.37 24.71
CA THR A 115 -3.15 -1.99 23.41
C THR A 115 -2.27 -2.49 22.26
N ASN A 116 -2.87 -2.87 21.12
CA ASN A 116 -2.13 -3.35 19.95
C ASN A 116 -0.97 -2.43 19.52
N ILE A 117 -1.16 -1.10 19.62
CA ILE A 117 -0.11 -0.13 19.29
C ILE A 117 1.04 -0.14 20.30
N GLN A 118 0.75 -0.38 21.59
CA GLN A 118 1.75 -0.48 22.64
C GLN A 118 2.57 -1.77 22.49
N SER A 119 1.93 -2.92 22.24
CA SER A 119 2.62 -4.19 22.04
C SER A 119 3.56 -4.16 20.83
N ILE A 120 3.09 -3.60 19.70
CA ILE A 120 3.92 -3.43 18.50
C ILE A 120 5.04 -2.43 18.73
N GLY A 121 4.76 -1.32 19.43
CA GLY A 121 5.78 -0.33 19.79
C GLY A 121 6.91 -0.93 20.64
N GLN A 122 6.56 -1.70 21.67
CA GLN A 122 7.55 -2.36 22.53
C GLN A 122 8.44 -3.32 21.73
N CYS A 123 7.86 -4.12 20.83
CA CYS A 123 8.61 -5.00 19.93
C CYS A 123 9.53 -4.21 18.98
N ILE A 124 9.02 -3.19 18.29
CA ILE A 124 9.77 -2.44 17.27
C ILE A 124 10.92 -1.65 17.89
N TYR A 125 10.68 -0.94 19.00
CA TYR A 125 11.69 -0.07 19.59
C TYR A 125 12.73 -0.82 20.43
N THR A 126 12.36 -1.95 21.05
CA THR A 126 13.28 -2.71 21.92
C THR A 126 14.04 -3.77 21.13
N TYR A 127 13.32 -4.66 20.44
CA TYR A 127 13.92 -5.84 19.81
C TYR A 127 14.32 -5.61 18.35
N TYR A 128 13.53 -4.85 17.58
CA TYR A 128 13.75 -4.66 16.13
C TYR A 128 14.25 -3.27 15.74
N SER A 129 14.93 -2.58 16.66
CA SER A 129 15.40 -1.20 16.46
C SER A 129 16.30 -1.04 15.23
N TYR A 130 17.11 -2.05 14.91
CA TYR A 130 17.98 -2.04 13.73
C TYR A 130 17.19 -1.90 12.40
N PHE A 131 16.08 -2.62 12.24
CA PHE A 131 15.23 -2.50 11.05
C PHE A 131 14.53 -1.15 10.99
N PHE A 132 14.14 -0.60 12.15
CA PHE A 132 13.55 0.72 12.24
C PHE A 132 14.54 1.83 11.82
N ILE A 133 15.81 1.71 12.20
CA ILE A 133 16.88 2.62 11.75
C ILE A 133 17.06 2.52 10.24
N CYS A 134 17.12 1.30 9.68
CA CYS A 134 17.20 1.11 8.23
C CYS A 134 16.00 1.74 7.50
N ALA A 135 14.78 1.58 8.01
CA ALA A 135 13.58 2.20 7.44
C ALA A 135 13.64 3.75 7.46
N SER A 136 14.21 4.33 8.51
CA SER A 136 14.41 5.79 8.63
C SER A 136 15.38 6.31 7.56
N PHE A 137 16.47 5.59 7.31
CA PHE A 137 17.38 5.89 6.21
C PHE A 137 16.71 5.76 4.84
N ILE A 138 15.85 4.76 4.63
CA ILE A 138 15.09 4.61 3.37
C ILE A 138 14.17 5.81 3.16
N LEU A 139 13.47 6.29 4.20
CA LEU A 139 12.59 7.46 4.12
C LEU A 139 13.41 8.73 3.79
N LEU A 140 14.57 8.90 4.43
CA LEU A 140 15.48 10.01 4.13
C LEU A 140 15.92 9.99 2.66
N VAL A 141 16.36 8.83 2.17
CA VAL A 141 16.80 8.65 0.78
C VAL A 141 15.64 8.89 -0.19
N ALA A 142 14.41 8.47 0.15
CA ALA A 142 13.23 8.74 -0.67
C ALA A 142 12.94 10.24 -0.80
N MET A 143 13.07 11.01 0.29
CA MET A 143 12.88 12.46 0.27
C MET A 143 13.94 13.16 -0.58
N ILE A 144 15.21 12.83 -0.36
CA ILE A 144 16.32 13.39 -1.15
C ILE A 144 16.17 12.99 -2.63
N GLY A 145 15.79 11.74 -2.89
CA GLY A 145 15.57 11.22 -4.24
C GLY A 145 14.49 11.99 -5.00
N ALA A 146 13.35 12.29 -4.35
CA ALA A 146 12.29 13.09 -4.96
C ALA A 146 12.74 14.53 -5.28
N ILE A 147 13.49 15.17 -4.37
CA ILE A 147 14.02 16.52 -4.57
C ILE A 147 15.03 16.54 -5.72
N VAL A 148 16.00 15.62 -5.71
CA VAL A 148 17.04 15.56 -6.75
C VAL A 148 16.43 15.24 -8.11
N LEU A 149 15.44 14.35 -8.17
CA LEU A 149 14.75 13.99 -9.41
C LEU A 149 14.02 15.18 -10.06
N THR A 150 13.48 16.10 -9.24
CA THR A 150 12.76 17.28 -9.73
C THR A 150 13.65 18.52 -9.86
N HIS A 151 14.91 18.46 -9.40
CA HIS A 151 15.86 19.56 -9.52
C HIS A 151 16.39 19.67 -10.96
N HIS A 152 15.55 20.24 -11.82
CA HIS A 152 15.91 20.58 -13.19
C HIS A 152 16.60 21.96 -13.21
N GLN A 153 17.89 21.99 -13.52
CA GLN A 153 18.59 23.25 -13.78
C GLN A 153 18.09 23.83 -15.10
N SER A 154 17.39 24.96 -15.03
CA SER A 154 17.04 25.71 -16.22
C SER A 154 18.32 26.27 -16.84
N VAL A 155 18.58 25.87 -18.08
CA VAL A 155 19.68 26.40 -18.89
C VAL A 155 19.51 27.91 -19.02
N TYR A 156 20.61 28.65 -18.84
CA TYR A 156 20.75 30.10 -18.89
C TYR A 156 19.80 30.76 -19.92
N VAL A 157 18.67 31.25 -19.42
CA VAL A 157 17.83 32.20 -20.16
C VAL A 157 18.50 33.56 -20.02
N GLN A 158 18.87 34.19 -21.14
CA GLN A 158 19.30 35.60 -21.12
C GLN A 158 18.18 36.42 -20.49
N THR A 159 18.35 36.81 -19.23
CA THR A 159 17.37 37.64 -18.52
C THR A 159 17.27 38.95 -19.29
N GLN A 160 16.10 39.22 -19.89
CA GLN A 160 15.87 40.46 -20.61
C GLN A 160 16.07 41.60 -19.62
N LYS A 161 17.11 42.40 -19.84
CA LYS A 161 17.31 43.65 -19.11
C LYS A 161 16.35 44.66 -19.71
N GLU A 162 15.11 44.60 -19.25
CA GLU A 162 14.02 45.49 -19.63
C GLU A 162 14.35 46.98 -19.36
N LEU A 163 15.29 47.27 -18.46
CA LEU A 163 15.89 48.60 -18.30
C LEU A 163 16.55 49.12 -19.59
N PHE A 164 17.26 48.28 -20.35
CA PHE A 164 17.88 48.70 -21.62
C PHE A 164 16.89 48.68 -22.80
N GLN A 165 15.74 48.02 -22.67
CA GLN A 165 14.67 48.07 -23.69
C GLN A 165 13.73 49.27 -23.52
N ASN A 166 13.54 49.77 -22.29
CA ASN A 166 12.66 50.92 -22.03
C ASN A 166 13.41 52.27 -22.11
N THR A 167 14.72 52.30 -21.87
CA THR A 167 15.53 53.50 -22.12
C THR A 167 15.78 53.66 -23.63
N ARG A 168 14.89 54.39 -24.32
CA ARG A 168 15.19 54.88 -25.68
C ARG A 168 16.39 55.82 -25.64
N GLU A 169 17.50 55.38 -26.22
CA GLU A 169 18.68 56.20 -26.51
C GLU A 169 18.33 57.28 -27.56
N PHE A 170 17.94 58.47 -27.09
CA PHE A 170 17.61 59.60 -27.97
C PHE A 170 18.79 60.06 -28.84
N SER A 171 20.03 59.83 -28.38
CA SER A 171 21.25 60.17 -29.13
C SER A 171 21.37 59.40 -30.46
N LYS A 172 20.82 58.17 -30.54
CA LYS A 172 20.76 57.40 -31.79
C LYS A 172 19.63 57.83 -32.73
N THR A 173 18.60 58.51 -32.24
CA THR A 173 17.37 58.75 -33.03
C THR A 173 17.47 60.01 -33.90
N ILE A 174 18.29 60.99 -33.53
CA ILE A 174 18.42 62.24 -34.28
C ILE A 174 19.86 62.41 -34.78
N GLN A 175 20.09 62.13 -36.08
CA GLN A 175 21.33 62.47 -36.75
C GLN A 175 21.08 63.63 -37.73
N LYS A 176 21.73 64.78 -37.49
CA LYS A 176 21.58 65.97 -38.32
C LYS A 176 22.31 65.77 -39.65
N HIS A 177 21.55 65.47 -40.71
CA HIS A 177 22.09 65.44 -42.07
C HIS A 177 22.19 66.87 -42.63
N LYS A 178 23.41 67.33 -42.92
CA LYS A 178 23.66 68.66 -43.49
C LYS A 178 23.60 68.55 -45.02
N GLY A 179 22.46 68.91 -45.61
CA GLY A 179 22.29 68.96 -47.06
C GLY A 179 23.21 70.03 -47.70
N ARG A 180 23.81 69.71 -48.85
CA ARG A 180 24.51 70.69 -49.69
C ARG A 180 23.48 71.38 -50.60
N PRO A 181 23.50 72.71 -50.73
CA PRO A 181 22.61 73.39 -51.68
C PRO A 181 23.08 73.06 -53.11
N VAL A 182 22.15 72.54 -53.91
CA VAL A 182 22.33 72.39 -55.36
C VAL A 182 21.96 73.74 -55.97
N PHE A 183 22.97 74.43 -56.51
CA PHE A 183 22.75 75.60 -57.36
C PHE A 183 22.70 75.12 -58.81
N THR A 184 21.63 75.51 -59.51
CA THR A 184 21.36 75.29 -60.94
C THR A 184 22.39 75.99 -61.81
#